data_AF-A0A139XZF3-F1
#
_entry.id   AF-A0A139XZF3-F1
#
_cell.length_a   1.000
_cell.length_b   1.000
_cell.length_c   1.000
_cell.angle_alpha   90.00
_cell.angle_beta   90.00
_cell.angle_gamma   90.00
#
_symmetry.space_group_name_H-M   'P 1'
#
loop_
_entity.id
_entity.type
_entity.pdbx_description
1 polymer ?
#
loop_
_entity_poly.entity_id
_entity_poly.type
_entity_poly.pdbx_seq_one_letter_code
_entity_poly.pdbx_strand_id
1 'polypeptide(L)'
;MVGVQLRLKRSPQGVFLSLALLVFGSSPFSQAASGGNASLCNAGQFGNPPNCMPCPVDHYGPAEGMSECMSCPLQATTLGLTGAASIGACSCSKGYYLNAQLATCASCPLPATRFYCPGGVTADNIETTCKGLDAVSQGGWWIALPATDAPVVYEACSVRGACVGGCGECRDGHSGPLCAMCISGWSRDFFTIVSHCSECPNQLKLAALHGGTLLGLAVFLFVCYFCTNHSLHGKLRGEGDEERSRFVPAMKMLMTFLSVWGVYGLQADLRETWAESIEADSAVQASEDEAAAIDAFRGSPAYFENYVSAARSVLLISVA
;
A
#
# COMPACT_ATOMS: atom_id res chain seq x y z
N MET A 1 11.08 30.23 53.58
CA MET A 1 12.21 30.76 52.79
C MET A 1 12.38 29.83 51.60
N VAL A 2 11.98 30.30 50.42
CA VAL A 2 11.89 29.48 49.20
C VAL A 2 13.22 29.59 48.47
N GLY A 3 13.93 28.48 48.33
CA GLY A 3 15.14 28.39 47.51
C GLY A 3 14.77 27.93 46.10
N VAL A 4 14.84 28.82 45.13
CA VAL A 4 14.69 28.50 43.70
C VAL A 4 16.08 28.22 43.14
N GLN A 5 16.34 26.98 42.71
CA GLN A 5 17.55 26.66 41.95
C GLN A 5 17.21 26.52 40.47
N LEU A 6 17.71 27.46 39.67
CA LEU A 6 17.60 27.47 38.20
C LEU A 6 18.76 26.68 37.60
N ARG A 7 18.48 25.51 37.02
CA ARG A 7 19.43 24.84 36.10
C ARG A 7 19.03 25.13 34.66
N LEU A 8 19.84 25.92 33.98
CA LEU A 8 19.80 26.11 32.53
C LEU A 8 20.61 24.99 31.85
N LYS A 9 19.94 24.14 31.05
CA LYS A 9 20.61 23.23 30.12
C LYS A 9 20.32 23.69 28.70
N ARG A 10 21.38 24.04 27.96
CA ARG A 10 21.33 24.55 26.59
C ARG A 10 21.37 23.36 25.62
N SER A 11 20.36 23.22 24.76
CA SER A 11 20.37 22.31 23.60
C SER A 11 19.75 23.04 22.40
N PRO A 12 20.34 22.94 21.19
CA PRO A 12 19.86 23.68 20.04
C PRO A 12 18.79 22.86 19.31
N GLN A 13 17.55 23.34 19.37
CA GLN A 13 16.40 23.14 18.47
C GLN A 13 15.11 22.93 19.29
N GLY A 14 14.23 23.93 19.23
CA GLY A 14 12.82 23.84 19.65
C GLY A 14 12.53 24.22 21.10
N VAL A 15 11.98 25.41 21.31
CA VAL A 15 11.42 25.85 22.59
C VAL A 15 10.07 25.15 22.81
N PHE A 16 9.99 24.23 23.76
CA PHE A 16 8.72 23.82 24.38
C PHE A 16 8.76 24.20 25.86
N LEU A 17 7.86 25.12 26.24
CA LEU A 17 7.70 25.60 27.61
C LEU A 17 6.78 24.61 28.35
N SER A 18 7.34 23.57 28.97
CA SER A 18 6.57 22.67 29.84
C SER A 18 6.76 23.07 31.30
N LEU A 19 5.78 23.79 31.85
CA LEU A 19 5.63 23.98 33.31
C LEU A 19 5.15 22.64 33.91
N ALA A 20 6.02 21.93 34.62
CA ALA A 20 5.61 20.82 35.47
C ALA A 20 5.46 21.31 36.92
N LEU A 21 4.23 21.45 37.38
CA LEU A 21 3.89 21.71 38.78
C LEU A 21 3.88 20.36 39.52
N LEU A 22 4.92 20.05 40.31
CA LEU A 22 4.90 18.89 41.20
C LEU A 22 4.21 19.28 42.52
N VAL A 23 2.94 18.89 42.65
CA VAL A 23 2.20 18.93 43.92
C VAL A 23 2.45 17.61 44.65
N PHE A 24 3.22 17.66 45.74
CA PHE A 24 3.35 16.52 46.66
C PHE A 24 2.09 16.42 47.53
N GLY A 25 1.12 15.62 47.08
CA GLY A 25 -0.02 15.17 47.89
C GLY A 25 0.27 13.80 48.49
N SER A 26 0.65 13.75 49.76
CA SER A 26 0.70 12.51 50.54
C SER A 26 -0.74 12.03 50.80
N SER A 27 -1.17 11.00 50.08
CA SER A 27 -2.36 10.22 50.41
C SER A 27 -1.92 8.87 50.99
N PRO A 28 -2.56 8.36 52.05
CA PRO A 28 -2.25 7.05 52.60
C PRO A 28 -2.90 6.01 51.67
N PHE A 29 -2.11 5.38 50.82
CA PHE A 29 -2.55 4.16 50.14
C PHE A 29 -2.58 3.04 51.16
N SER A 30 -3.78 2.56 51.47
CA SER A 30 -4.01 1.32 52.20
C SER A 30 -3.19 0.20 51.56
N GLN A 31 -2.16 -0.27 52.26
CA GLN A 31 -1.59 -1.58 51.98
C GLN A 31 -2.66 -2.59 52.38
N ALA A 32 -3.38 -3.11 51.39
CA ALA A 32 -4.12 -4.35 51.56
C ALA A 32 -3.06 -5.45 51.76
N ALA A 33 -2.91 -5.87 53.01
CA ALA A 33 -2.23 -7.09 53.37
C ALA A 33 -2.99 -8.27 52.75
N SER A 34 -2.45 -8.89 51.70
CA SER A 34 -2.90 -10.21 51.23
C SER A 34 -2.28 -11.29 52.12
N GLY A 35 -2.86 -11.47 53.30
CA GLY A 35 -2.60 -12.64 54.13
C GLY A 35 -3.47 -13.82 53.68
N GLY A 36 -2.84 -14.92 53.29
CA GLY A 36 -3.46 -16.26 53.30
C GLY A 36 -3.71 -16.89 51.93
N ASN A 37 -2.64 -17.48 51.36
CA ASN A 37 -2.58 -18.55 50.37
C ASN A 37 -3.90 -19.29 50.03
N ALA A 38 -4.45 -18.93 48.88
CA ALA A 38 -4.92 -19.89 47.89
C ALA A 38 -4.39 -19.40 46.53
N SER A 39 -3.18 -19.82 46.16
CA SER A 39 -2.49 -19.35 44.96
C SER A 39 -3.17 -19.91 43.72
N LEU A 40 -4.22 -19.26 43.22
CA LEU A 40 -4.95 -19.62 41.99
C LEU A 40 -3.98 -19.98 40.87
N CYS A 41 -4.37 -20.92 40.00
CA CYS A 41 -3.55 -21.29 38.84
C CYS A 41 -3.42 -20.08 37.90
N ASN A 42 -2.23 -19.85 37.35
CA ASN A 42 -1.96 -18.69 36.49
C ASN A 42 -2.70 -18.82 35.13
N ALA A 43 -2.77 -17.72 34.37
CA ALA A 43 -3.21 -17.78 32.97
C ALA A 43 -2.41 -18.83 32.17
N GLY A 44 -3.09 -19.53 31.27
CA GLY A 44 -2.56 -20.69 30.55
C GLY A 44 -2.61 -21.99 31.35
N GLN A 45 -3.09 -21.98 32.59
CA GLN A 45 -3.24 -23.16 33.43
C GLN A 45 -4.67 -23.32 33.95
N PHE A 46 -5.05 -24.54 34.28
CA PHE A 46 -6.32 -24.87 34.89
C PHE A 46 -6.17 -25.86 36.04
N GLY A 47 -7.18 -25.93 36.89
CA GLY A 47 -7.25 -26.85 38.03
C GLY A 47 -7.24 -26.12 39.36
N ASN A 48 -6.93 -26.87 40.43
CA ASN A 48 -6.92 -26.36 41.79
C ASN A 48 -5.50 -26.43 42.37
N PRO A 49 -5.01 -25.39 43.03
CA PRO A 49 -3.69 -25.39 43.65
C PRO A 49 -3.55 -26.52 44.68
N PRO A 50 -2.39 -27.20 44.77
CA PRO A 50 -1.15 -26.99 44.01
C PRO A 50 -1.11 -27.68 42.63
N ASN A 51 -2.17 -28.40 42.24
CA ASN A 51 -2.24 -29.21 41.02
C ASN A 51 -2.73 -28.39 39.83
N CYS A 52 -1.93 -27.42 39.39
CA CYS A 52 -2.19 -26.65 38.18
C CYS A 52 -1.61 -27.39 36.97
N MET A 53 -2.44 -27.63 35.95
CA MET A 53 -2.02 -28.24 34.69
C MET A 53 -2.05 -27.19 33.57
N PRO A 54 -1.11 -27.21 32.62
CA PRO A 54 -1.17 -26.33 31.46
C PRO A 54 -2.39 -26.67 30.61
N CYS A 55 -2.98 -25.66 29.95
CA CYS A 55 -4.03 -25.91 28.98
C CYS A 55 -3.55 -26.91 27.92
N PRO A 56 -4.36 -27.93 27.57
CA PRO A 56 -4.00 -28.88 26.54
C PRO A 56 -3.94 -28.21 25.16
N VAL A 57 -3.47 -28.94 24.15
CA VAL A 57 -3.49 -28.46 22.76
C VAL A 57 -4.91 -28.07 22.35
N ASP A 58 -5.01 -27.08 21.47
CA ASP A 58 -6.28 -26.52 20.97
C ASP A 58 -7.14 -25.85 22.05
N HIS A 59 -6.55 -25.52 23.21
CA HIS A 59 -7.21 -24.83 24.31
C HIS A 59 -6.37 -23.66 24.86
N TYR A 60 -7.03 -22.66 25.41
CA TYR A 60 -6.42 -21.49 26.03
C TYR A 60 -7.12 -21.08 27.34
N GLY A 61 -6.38 -20.47 28.26
CA GLY A 61 -6.86 -20.04 29.57
C GLY A 61 -6.49 -18.60 29.89
N PRO A 62 -7.34 -17.60 29.61
CA PRO A 62 -6.99 -16.19 29.77
C PRO A 62 -7.12 -15.64 31.19
N ALA A 63 -7.80 -16.36 32.08
CA ALA A 63 -8.03 -15.94 33.45
C ALA A 63 -7.27 -16.83 34.44
N GLU A 64 -6.91 -16.26 35.59
CA GLU A 64 -6.38 -17.02 36.72
C GLU A 64 -7.49 -17.84 37.40
N GLY A 65 -7.14 -18.99 37.96
CA GLY A 65 -8.06 -19.83 38.73
C GLY A 65 -9.11 -20.55 37.88
N MET A 66 -8.88 -20.71 36.58
CA MET A 66 -9.79 -21.46 35.72
C MET A 66 -9.85 -22.93 36.14
N SER A 67 -11.07 -23.46 36.29
CA SER A 67 -11.29 -24.87 36.54
C SER A 67 -11.08 -25.73 35.30
N GLU A 68 -11.23 -25.14 34.11
CA GLU A 68 -11.08 -25.77 32.80
C GLU A 68 -10.68 -24.70 31.76
N CYS A 69 -9.89 -25.10 30.75
CA CYS A 69 -9.51 -24.20 29.66
C CYS A 69 -10.60 -24.08 28.60
N MET A 70 -10.62 -22.96 27.88
CA MET A 70 -11.53 -22.76 26.76
C MET A 70 -10.95 -23.37 25.49
N SER A 71 -11.77 -24.04 24.70
CA SER A 71 -11.37 -24.57 23.40
C SER A 71 -11.17 -23.44 22.38
N CYS A 72 -10.20 -23.59 21.47
CA CYS A 72 -10.07 -22.75 20.30
C CYS A 72 -11.34 -22.84 19.41
N PRO A 73 -11.63 -21.80 18.62
CA PRO A 73 -12.77 -21.83 17.70
C PRO A 73 -12.66 -22.95 16.67
N LEU A 74 -13.79 -23.30 16.06
CA LEU A 74 -13.82 -24.24 14.93
C LEU A 74 -12.86 -23.77 13.83
N GLN A 75 -12.12 -24.72 13.25
CA GLN A 75 -11.05 -24.50 12.27
C GLN A 75 -9.82 -23.75 12.80
N ALA A 76 -9.68 -23.62 14.12
CA ALA A 76 -8.47 -23.11 14.76
C ALA A 76 -7.79 -24.16 15.65
N THR A 77 -6.47 -24.05 15.75
CA THR A 77 -5.61 -24.92 16.58
C THR A 77 -4.57 -24.09 17.30
N THR A 78 -3.99 -24.59 18.40
CA THR A 78 -2.83 -23.92 19.04
C THR A 78 -1.49 -24.29 18.39
N LEU A 79 -1.50 -24.89 17.20
CA LEU A 79 -0.31 -25.40 16.50
C LEU A 79 0.55 -26.34 17.37
N GLY A 80 -0.11 -27.11 18.25
CA GLY A 80 0.55 -28.02 19.20
C GLY A 80 1.10 -27.36 20.47
N LEU A 81 0.86 -26.06 20.68
CA LEU A 81 1.23 -25.35 21.90
C LEU A 81 0.32 -25.78 23.07
N THR A 82 0.93 -26.10 24.20
CA THR A 82 0.25 -26.27 25.49
C THR A 82 0.45 -25.04 26.37
N GLY A 83 -0.51 -24.75 27.22
CA GLY A 83 -0.42 -23.64 28.18
C GLY A 83 -0.73 -22.27 27.56
N ALA A 84 -1.51 -22.23 26.48
CA ALA A 84 -1.89 -20.97 25.82
C ALA A 84 -2.68 -20.07 26.78
N ALA A 85 -2.24 -18.83 26.95
CA ALA A 85 -2.85 -17.87 27.88
C ALA A 85 -3.84 -16.90 27.19
N SER A 86 -4.04 -16.98 25.88
CA SER A 86 -4.95 -16.07 25.17
C SER A 86 -5.50 -16.73 23.91
N ILE A 87 -6.62 -16.20 23.40
CA ILE A 87 -7.19 -16.64 22.13
C ILE A 87 -6.27 -16.32 20.94
N GLY A 88 -5.36 -15.35 21.08
CA GLY A 88 -4.37 -15.00 20.06
C GLY A 88 -3.34 -16.10 19.77
N ALA A 89 -3.26 -17.11 20.63
CA ALA A 89 -2.49 -18.33 20.39
C ALA A 89 -3.24 -19.35 19.50
N CYS A 90 -4.54 -19.18 19.28
CA CYS A 90 -5.32 -19.99 18.35
C CYS A 90 -5.09 -19.49 16.92
N SER A 91 -4.69 -20.38 16.03
CA SER A 91 -4.47 -20.09 14.62
C SER A 91 -5.53 -20.72 13.74
N CYS A 92 -6.19 -19.93 12.90
CA CYS A 92 -7.18 -20.42 11.94
C CYS A 92 -6.53 -21.13 10.74
N SER A 93 -7.31 -22.03 10.14
CA SER A 93 -6.96 -22.74 8.90
C SER A 93 -6.83 -21.78 7.71
N LYS A 94 -6.13 -22.21 6.66
CA LYS A 94 -5.98 -21.44 5.40
C LYS A 94 -7.35 -21.01 4.86
N GLY A 95 -7.45 -19.75 4.41
CA GLY A 95 -8.70 -19.17 3.94
C GLY A 95 -9.58 -18.57 5.05
N TYR A 96 -9.11 -18.56 6.30
CA TYR A 96 -9.77 -17.94 7.44
C TYR A 96 -8.80 -17.07 8.25
N TYR A 97 -9.33 -16.10 8.98
CA TYR A 97 -8.59 -15.29 9.94
C TYR A 97 -9.28 -15.28 11.31
N LEU A 98 -8.50 -15.09 12.38
CA LEU A 98 -9.02 -15.04 13.73
C LEU A 98 -9.73 -13.70 13.98
N ASN A 99 -11.02 -13.75 14.26
CA ASN A 99 -11.75 -12.64 14.84
C ASN A 99 -11.75 -12.81 16.37
N ALA A 100 -10.80 -12.16 17.04
CA ALA A 100 -10.61 -12.28 18.49
C ALA A 100 -11.82 -11.75 19.29
N GLN A 101 -12.52 -10.74 18.77
CA GLN A 101 -13.69 -10.14 19.42
C GLN A 101 -14.90 -11.08 19.43
N LEU A 102 -15.09 -11.84 18.35
CA LEU A 102 -16.18 -12.82 18.25
C LEU A 102 -15.75 -14.22 18.72
N ALA A 103 -14.46 -14.43 18.99
CA ALA A 103 -13.86 -15.74 19.25
C ALA A 103 -14.19 -16.77 18.17
N THR A 104 -14.09 -16.38 16.89
CA THR A 104 -14.41 -17.23 15.73
C THR A 104 -13.40 -17.07 14.60
N CYS A 105 -13.21 -18.13 13.80
CA CYS A 105 -12.52 -18.04 12.51
C CYS A 105 -13.49 -17.53 11.44
N ALA A 106 -13.26 -16.31 10.96
CA ALA A 106 -14.04 -15.70 9.89
C ALA A 106 -13.40 -16.02 8.53
N SER A 107 -14.23 -16.20 7.50
CA SER A 107 -13.77 -16.44 6.12
C SER A 107 -12.95 -15.26 5.61
N CYS A 108 -11.90 -15.54 4.83
CA CYS A 108 -11.07 -14.50 4.23
C CYS A 108 -11.91 -13.57 3.35
N PRO A 109 -11.74 -12.25 3.44
CA PRO A 109 -12.45 -11.30 2.59
C PRO A 109 -12.18 -11.54 1.10
N LEU A 110 -13.16 -11.20 0.25
CA LEU A 110 -13.03 -11.25 -1.21
C LEU A 110 -12.82 -9.83 -1.77
N PRO A 111 -12.15 -9.68 -2.94
CA PRO A 111 -11.61 -10.75 -3.80
C PRO A 111 -10.24 -11.27 -3.37
N ALA A 112 -9.90 -12.50 -3.77
CA ALA A 112 -8.61 -13.15 -3.49
C ALA A 112 -7.39 -12.46 -4.15
N THR A 113 -7.62 -11.54 -5.09
CA THR A 113 -6.61 -10.65 -5.66
C THR A 113 -6.23 -9.50 -4.74
N ARG A 114 -7.10 -9.15 -3.78
CA ARG A 114 -6.92 -8.07 -2.81
C ARG A 114 -6.57 -8.58 -1.41
N PHE A 115 -7.08 -9.74 -1.02
CA PHE A 115 -6.90 -10.26 0.32
C PHE A 115 -6.33 -11.67 0.31
N TYR A 116 -5.42 -11.94 1.24
CA TYR A 116 -4.78 -13.23 1.39
C TYR A 116 -4.69 -13.64 2.86
N CYS A 117 -5.18 -14.84 3.16
CA CYS A 117 -5.20 -15.42 4.50
C CYS A 117 -4.49 -16.78 4.48
N PRO A 118 -3.20 -16.87 4.84
CA PRO A 118 -2.44 -18.10 4.74
C PRO A 118 -2.83 -19.16 5.78
N GLY A 119 -3.45 -18.74 6.89
CA GLY A 119 -3.64 -19.58 8.08
C GLY A 119 -2.31 -19.86 8.79
N GLY A 120 -2.36 -20.50 9.96
CA GLY A 120 -1.14 -20.85 10.71
C GLY A 120 -0.41 -19.66 11.36
N VAL A 121 -1.00 -18.46 11.34
CA VAL A 121 -0.46 -17.27 11.99
C VAL A 121 -1.11 -17.06 13.37
N THR A 122 -0.30 -16.69 14.35
CA THR A 122 -0.66 -16.31 15.73
C THR A 122 0.05 -15.00 16.09
N ALA A 123 -0.33 -14.39 17.23
CA ALA A 123 0.34 -13.19 17.72
C ALA A 123 1.85 -13.41 17.96
N ASP A 124 2.26 -14.63 18.31
CA ASP A 124 3.64 -14.97 18.67
C ASP A 124 4.52 -15.33 17.46
N ASN A 125 3.93 -15.75 16.34
CA ASN A 125 4.68 -16.24 15.17
C ASN A 125 4.53 -15.35 13.93
N ILE A 126 3.87 -14.19 14.02
CA ILE A 126 3.53 -13.36 12.86
C ILE A 126 4.75 -12.92 12.05
N GLU A 127 5.83 -12.51 12.71
CA GLU A 127 7.04 -12.03 12.02
C GLU A 127 7.79 -13.17 11.32
N THR A 128 7.96 -14.31 12.01
CA THR A 128 8.65 -15.49 11.47
C THR A 128 7.86 -16.13 10.34
N THR A 129 6.53 -16.24 10.50
CA THR A 129 5.64 -16.81 9.49
C THR A 129 5.57 -15.92 8.25
N CYS A 130 5.53 -14.59 8.42
CA CYS A 130 5.53 -13.67 7.29
C CYS A 130 6.79 -13.81 6.42
N LYS A 131 7.98 -13.84 7.05
CA LYS A 131 9.26 -14.01 6.34
C LYS A 131 9.42 -15.40 5.69
N GLY A 132 8.81 -16.43 6.27
CA GLY A 132 8.84 -17.80 5.75
C GLY A 132 7.85 -18.09 4.62
N LEU A 133 6.93 -17.17 4.32
CA LEU A 133 5.90 -17.38 3.31
C LEU A 133 6.33 -16.82 1.95
N ASP A 134 6.71 -17.67 1.01
CA ASP A 134 7.17 -17.25 -0.34
C ASP A 134 6.16 -16.34 -1.07
N ALA A 135 4.86 -16.58 -0.88
CA ALA A 135 3.80 -15.79 -1.50
C ALA A 135 3.74 -14.33 -1.00
N VAL A 136 4.30 -14.05 0.19
CA VAL A 136 4.27 -12.74 0.86
C VAL A 136 5.67 -12.12 0.88
N SER A 137 6.70 -12.91 1.15
CA SER A 137 8.09 -12.46 1.33
C SER A 137 8.70 -11.82 0.08
N GLN A 138 8.16 -12.10 -1.11
CA GLN A 138 8.58 -11.49 -2.38
C GLN A 138 8.04 -10.06 -2.57
N GLY A 139 7.11 -9.59 -1.73
CA GLY A 139 6.52 -8.25 -1.80
C GLY A 139 5.11 -8.23 -2.42
N GLY A 140 4.54 -7.03 -2.55
CA GLY A 140 3.18 -6.82 -3.09
C GLY A 140 2.05 -6.92 -2.07
N TRP A 141 2.31 -7.45 -0.88
CA TRP A 141 1.36 -7.54 0.22
C TRP A 141 1.70 -6.56 1.33
N TRP A 142 0.66 -6.12 2.04
CA TRP A 142 0.74 -5.25 3.20
C TRP A 142 0.09 -5.94 4.38
N ILE A 143 0.71 -5.78 5.53
CA ILE A 143 0.11 -6.10 6.81
C ILE A 143 0.42 -4.96 7.77
N ALA A 144 -0.63 -4.34 8.30
CA ALA A 144 -0.47 -3.36 9.37
C ALA A 144 -0.23 -4.11 10.68
N LEU A 145 1.03 -4.20 11.10
CA LEU A 145 1.40 -4.58 12.46
C LEU A 145 1.17 -3.33 13.33
N PRO A 146 0.19 -3.25 14.28
CA PRO A 146 0.46 -3.69 15.67
C PRO A 146 -0.72 -3.95 16.65
N ALA A 147 -0.35 -4.53 17.82
CA ALA A 147 -0.99 -4.60 19.15
C ALA A 147 -2.35 -5.33 19.33
N THR A 148 -2.25 -6.49 19.99
CA THR A 148 -3.24 -7.20 20.81
C THR A 148 -4.37 -8.00 20.16
N ASP A 149 -4.83 -7.69 18.96
CA ASP A 149 -5.83 -8.52 18.27
C ASP A 149 -5.39 -8.78 16.84
N ALA A 150 -5.26 -10.04 16.45
CA ALA A 150 -4.62 -10.47 15.22
C ALA A 150 -5.62 -10.90 14.13
N PRO A 151 -6.36 -9.99 13.47
CA PRO A 151 -6.88 -10.32 12.15
C PRO A 151 -5.70 -10.26 11.18
N VAL A 152 -4.94 -11.35 11.09
CA VAL A 152 -3.82 -11.47 10.14
C VAL A 152 -4.39 -11.69 8.75
N VAL A 153 -4.85 -10.60 8.14
CA VAL A 153 -5.26 -10.54 6.74
C VAL A 153 -4.20 -9.73 6.00
N TYR A 154 -3.60 -10.33 4.98
CA TYR A 154 -2.70 -9.63 4.08
C TYR A 154 -3.52 -8.92 3.01
N GLU A 155 -3.26 -7.65 2.80
CA GLU A 155 -3.94 -6.85 1.76
C GLU A 155 -2.95 -6.51 0.65
N ALA A 156 -3.37 -6.63 -0.61
CA ALA A 156 -2.55 -6.28 -1.76
C ALA A 156 -2.31 -4.76 -1.79
N CYS A 157 -1.07 -4.36 -2.06
CA CYS A 157 -0.72 -2.94 -2.09
C CYS A 157 -1.29 -2.26 -3.33
N SER A 158 -1.90 -1.09 -3.12
CA SER A 158 -2.53 -0.30 -4.19
C SER A 158 -1.53 0.19 -5.23
N VAL A 159 -0.26 0.34 -4.86
CA VAL A 159 0.82 0.70 -5.78
C VAL A 159 1.71 -0.51 -6.00
N ARG A 160 1.74 -1.02 -7.23
CA ARG A 160 2.54 -2.19 -7.62
C ARG A 160 4.00 -1.97 -7.21
N GLY A 161 4.55 -2.86 -6.40
CA GLY A 161 5.95 -2.81 -5.95
C GLY A 161 6.27 -1.75 -4.89
N ALA A 162 5.28 -1.01 -4.37
CA ALA A 162 5.49 -0.10 -3.24
C ALA A 162 5.74 -0.86 -1.93
N CYS A 163 5.20 -2.07 -1.81
CA CYS A 163 5.49 -2.95 -0.68
C CYS A 163 6.61 -3.90 -1.04
N VAL A 164 7.68 -3.84 -0.24
CA VAL A 164 8.81 -4.76 -0.30
C VAL A 164 8.65 -5.75 0.85
N GLY A 165 8.95 -7.03 0.63
CA GLY A 165 8.99 -8.01 1.73
C GLY A 165 7.66 -8.44 2.36
N GLY A 166 6.51 -7.86 2.01
CA GLY A 166 5.18 -8.36 2.43
C GLY A 166 4.81 -8.17 3.91
N CYS A 167 5.76 -7.76 4.75
CA CYS A 167 5.64 -7.68 6.21
C CYS A 167 5.54 -6.23 6.72
N GLY A 168 4.88 -5.34 5.96
CA GLY A 168 4.71 -3.93 6.32
C GLY A 168 5.90 -3.03 5.97
N GLU A 169 6.85 -3.52 5.17
CA GLU A 169 7.99 -2.74 4.69
C GLU A 169 7.64 -2.01 3.38
N CYS A 170 7.90 -0.71 3.37
CA CYS A 170 7.70 0.12 2.19
C CYS A 170 8.99 0.31 1.42
N ARG A 171 8.88 0.38 0.10
CA ARG A 171 9.93 0.88 -0.79
C ARG A 171 10.31 2.31 -0.38
N ASP A 172 11.55 2.69 -0.63
CA ASP A 172 12.02 4.06 -0.46
C ASP A 172 11.07 5.09 -1.10
N GLY A 173 10.83 6.18 -0.38
CA GLY A 173 9.90 7.21 -0.80
C GLY A 173 8.44 6.96 -0.41
N HIS A 174 8.07 5.71 -0.08
CA HIS A 174 6.71 5.34 0.32
C HIS A 174 6.55 5.22 1.84
N SER A 175 5.33 5.46 2.33
CA SER A 175 4.95 5.36 3.74
C SER A 175 3.44 5.15 3.91
N GLY A 176 3.01 4.92 5.15
CA GLY A 176 1.60 4.80 5.50
C GLY A 176 0.99 3.42 5.20
N PRO A 177 -0.32 3.26 5.45
CA PRO A 177 -1.04 2.04 5.10
C PRO A 177 -0.91 1.73 3.60
N LEU A 178 -0.72 0.45 3.27
CA LEU A 178 -0.51 -0.06 1.90
C LEU A 178 0.67 0.60 1.15
N CYS A 179 1.58 1.28 1.85
CA CYS A 179 2.63 2.09 1.24
C CYS A 179 2.11 3.12 0.23
N ALA A 180 0.87 3.61 0.41
CA ALA A 180 0.20 4.44 -0.56
C ALA A 180 0.60 5.92 -0.50
N MET A 181 1.28 6.35 0.57
CA MET A 181 1.66 7.75 0.79
C MET A 181 3.12 7.99 0.43
N CYS A 182 3.45 9.18 -0.07
CA CYS A 182 4.84 9.58 -0.25
C CYS A 182 5.38 10.28 1.01
N ILE A 183 6.65 10.05 1.32
CA ILE A 183 7.36 10.78 2.39
C ILE A 183 7.67 12.23 1.95
N SER A 184 8.13 13.06 2.89
CA SER A 184 8.53 14.43 2.58
C SER A 184 9.67 14.48 1.56
N GLY A 185 9.57 15.38 0.58
CA GLY A 185 10.54 15.50 -0.51
C GLY A 185 10.33 14.50 -1.65
N TRP A 186 9.27 13.70 -1.60
CA TRP A 186 8.88 12.77 -2.66
C TRP A 186 7.46 13.11 -3.14
N SER A 187 7.22 12.96 -4.44
CA SER A 187 5.91 13.15 -5.07
C SER A 187 5.66 12.10 -6.14
N ARG A 188 4.37 11.90 -6.44
CA ARG A 188 3.93 11.08 -7.58
C ARG A 188 3.92 11.95 -8.83
N ASP A 189 4.00 11.33 -10.00
CA ASP A 189 3.90 12.07 -11.26
C ASP A 189 2.48 12.63 -11.42
N PHE A 190 2.39 13.88 -11.85
CA PHE A 190 1.12 14.61 -11.96
C PHE A 190 0.09 13.91 -12.86
N PHE A 191 0.56 13.10 -13.82
CA PHE A 191 -0.30 12.40 -14.78
C PHE A 191 -0.68 10.98 -14.37
N THR A 192 -0.07 10.39 -13.33
CA THR A 192 -0.33 8.97 -13.00
C THR A 192 -0.55 8.76 -11.50
N ILE A 193 -1.82 8.54 -11.12
CA ILE A 193 -2.24 8.27 -9.72
C ILE A 193 -1.88 6.83 -9.29
N VAL A 194 -1.21 6.06 -10.15
CA VAL A 194 -0.73 4.70 -9.88
C VAL A 194 0.81 4.64 -9.82
N SER A 195 1.52 5.77 -10.01
CA SER A 195 2.98 5.77 -10.01
C SER A 195 3.58 5.52 -8.63
N HIS A 196 4.81 5.03 -8.65
CA HIS A 196 5.72 5.11 -7.51
C HIS A 196 5.95 6.55 -7.07
N CYS A 197 6.29 6.71 -5.80
CA CYS A 197 6.85 7.96 -5.31
C CYS A 197 8.23 8.15 -5.93
N SER A 198 8.50 9.38 -6.37
CA SER A 198 9.80 9.80 -6.91
C SER A 198 10.29 11.04 -6.17
N GLU A 199 11.60 11.26 -6.11
CA GLU A 199 12.16 12.45 -5.49
C GLU A 199 11.70 13.71 -6.21
N CYS A 200 11.27 14.72 -5.46
CA CYS A 200 10.91 16.01 -6.01
C CYS A 200 12.11 16.60 -6.78
N PRO A 201 11.93 17.07 -8.03
CA PRO A 201 13.00 17.66 -8.79
C PRO A 201 13.54 18.90 -8.08
N ASN A 202 14.87 19.06 -8.07
CA ASN A 202 15.48 20.28 -7.57
C ASN A 202 15.14 21.47 -8.48
N GLN A 203 15.34 22.70 -7.97
CA GLN A 203 15.04 23.94 -8.70
C GLN A 203 15.72 24.00 -10.07
N LEU A 204 16.93 23.43 -10.20
CA LEU A 204 17.66 23.39 -11.47
C LEU A 204 17.01 22.46 -12.50
N LYS A 205 16.62 21.24 -12.11
CA LYS A 205 15.90 20.30 -12.97
C LYS A 205 14.56 20.88 -13.40
N LEU A 206 13.86 21.53 -12.47
CA LEU A 206 12.58 22.17 -12.76
C LEU A 206 12.74 23.33 -13.74
N ALA A 207 13.74 24.20 -13.53
CA ALA A 207 14.08 25.28 -14.46
C ALA A 207 14.52 24.76 -15.83
N ALA A 208 15.29 23.67 -15.89
CA ALA A 208 15.70 23.04 -17.13
C ALA A 208 14.51 22.44 -17.89
N LEU A 209 13.57 21.80 -17.19
CA LEU A 209 12.37 21.23 -17.78
C LEU A 209 11.46 22.33 -18.36
N HIS A 210 11.17 23.36 -17.58
CA HIS A 210 10.35 24.49 -18.04
C HIS A 210 11.07 25.33 -19.11
N GLY A 211 12.37 25.57 -18.95
CA GLY A 211 13.18 26.28 -19.93
C GLY A 211 13.24 25.54 -21.26
N GLY A 212 13.45 24.23 -21.23
CA GLY A 212 13.48 23.37 -22.42
C GLY A 212 12.14 23.31 -23.14
N THR A 213 11.02 23.21 -22.40
CA THR A 213 9.68 23.23 -23.00
C THR A 213 9.34 24.59 -23.61
N LEU A 214 9.65 25.70 -22.94
CA LEU A 214 9.46 27.04 -23.50
C LEU A 214 10.31 27.27 -24.75
N LEU A 215 11.57 26.83 -24.74
CA LEU A 215 12.45 26.92 -25.91
C LEU A 215 11.93 26.06 -27.06
N GLY A 216 11.51 24.82 -26.77
CA GLY A 216 10.92 23.92 -27.77
C GLY A 216 9.66 24.52 -28.41
N LEU A 217 8.78 25.12 -27.61
CA LEU A 217 7.59 25.82 -28.09
C LEU A 217 7.97 27.05 -28.95
N ALA A 218 8.95 27.84 -28.52
CA ALA A 218 9.40 29.01 -29.28
C ALA A 218 9.99 28.62 -30.64
N VAL A 219 10.82 27.57 -30.69
CA VAL A 219 11.38 27.04 -31.94
C VAL A 219 10.27 26.51 -32.84
N PHE A 220 9.31 25.77 -32.28
CA PHE A 220 8.15 25.28 -33.03
C PHE A 220 7.32 26.42 -33.64
N LEU A 221 7.02 27.46 -32.85
CA LEU A 221 6.28 28.64 -33.32
C LEU A 221 7.07 29.43 -34.38
N PHE A 222 8.39 29.53 -34.23
CA PHE A 222 9.25 30.17 -35.22
C PHE A 222 9.23 29.42 -36.56
N VAL A 223 9.33 28.09 -36.55
CA VAL A 223 9.20 27.26 -37.74
C VAL A 223 7.81 27.42 -38.36
N CYS A 224 6.75 27.40 -37.55
CA CYS A 224 5.39 27.64 -38.03
C CYS A 224 5.25 29.01 -38.70
N TYR A 225 5.78 30.07 -38.07
CA TYR A 225 5.77 31.43 -38.62
C TYR A 225 6.52 31.50 -39.95
N PHE A 226 7.73 30.93 -40.02
CA PHE A 226 8.53 30.93 -41.23
C PHE A 226 7.85 30.18 -42.38
N CYS A 227 7.35 28.97 -42.11
CA CYS A 227 6.66 28.16 -43.11
C CYS A 227 5.33 28.77 -43.58
N THR A 228 4.56 29.40 -42.69
CA THR A 228 3.32 30.09 -43.04
C THR A 228 3.59 31.36 -43.85
N ASN A 229 4.61 32.14 -43.47
CA ASN A 229 4.99 33.34 -44.21
C ASN A 229 5.52 33.01 -45.61
N HIS A 230 6.34 31.96 -45.73
CA HIS A 230 6.78 31.44 -47.03
C HIS A 230 5.59 31.02 -47.90
N SER A 231 4.62 30.28 -47.35
CA SER A 231 3.41 29.89 -48.08
C SER A 231 2.55 31.10 -48.48
N LEU A 232 2.52 32.17 -47.69
CA LEU A 232 1.78 33.39 -48.01
C LEU A 232 2.47 34.17 -49.13
N HIS A 233 3.80 34.29 -49.10
CA HIS A 233 4.57 34.92 -50.17
C HIS A 233 4.41 34.19 -51.50
N GLY A 234 4.39 32.86 -51.51
CA GLY A 234 4.07 32.07 -52.72
C GLY A 234 2.69 32.41 -53.29
N LYS A 235 1.66 32.55 -52.43
CA LYS A 235 0.32 32.99 -52.87
C LYS A 235 0.32 34.37 -53.49
N LEU A 236 1.04 35.33 -52.90
CA LEU A 236 1.11 36.70 -53.42
C LEU A 236 1.84 36.79 -54.77
N ARG A 237 2.74 35.85 -55.06
CA ARG A 237 3.44 35.74 -56.36
C ARG A 237 2.63 35.02 -57.44
N GLY A 238 1.45 34.48 -57.12
CA GLY A 238 0.60 33.79 -58.09
C GLY A 238 1.07 32.37 -58.42
N GLU A 239 1.83 31.73 -57.52
CA GLU A 239 2.31 30.36 -57.70
C GLU A 239 1.15 29.36 -57.71
N GLY A 240 1.19 28.40 -58.64
CA GLY A 240 0.14 27.41 -58.84
C GLY A 240 0.01 26.43 -57.67
N ASP A 241 -1.16 25.80 -57.50
CA ASP A 241 -1.44 24.92 -56.36
C ASP A 241 -0.51 23.68 -56.26
N GLU A 242 0.15 23.27 -57.35
CA GLU A 242 1.11 22.14 -57.36
C GLU A 242 2.48 22.45 -56.73
N GLU A 243 2.95 23.71 -56.76
CA GLU A 243 4.24 24.13 -56.17
C GLU A 243 4.12 24.50 -54.68
N ARG A 244 2.90 24.44 -54.15
CA ARG A 244 2.56 24.95 -52.83
C ARG A 244 2.92 23.97 -51.72
N SER A 245 3.61 24.47 -50.69
CA SER A 245 3.94 23.68 -49.49
C SER A 245 2.71 23.05 -48.81
N ARG A 246 2.75 21.73 -48.60
CA ARG A 246 1.73 20.94 -47.86
C ARG A 246 1.76 21.15 -46.33
N PHE A 247 2.62 22.03 -45.85
CA PHE A 247 2.83 22.27 -44.42
C PHE A 247 1.57 22.70 -43.67
N VAL A 248 0.80 23.66 -44.21
CA VAL A 248 -0.37 24.22 -43.51
C VAL A 248 -1.52 23.20 -43.34
N PRO A 249 -1.91 22.42 -44.38
CA PRO A 249 -2.85 21.31 -44.22
C PRO A 249 -2.37 20.23 -43.25
N ALA A 250 -1.09 19.83 -43.33
CA ALA A 250 -0.52 18.83 -42.43
C ALA A 250 -0.54 19.30 -40.97
N MET A 251 -0.19 20.55 -40.71
CA MET A 251 -0.25 21.17 -39.38
C MET A 251 -1.69 21.19 -38.82
N LYS A 252 -2.69 21.51 -39.66
CA LYS A 252 -4.10 21.45 -39.25
C LYS A 252 -4.52 20.04 -38.84
N MET A 253 -4.16 19.03 -39.63
CA MET A 253 -4.45 17.63 -39.27
C MET A 253 -3.75 17.20 -37.97
N LEU A 254 -2.49 17.60 -37.78
CA LEU A 254 -1.76 17.31 -36.54
C LEU A 254 -2.44 17.97 -35.32
N MET A 255 -2.85 19.23 -35.43
CA MET A 255 -3.52 19.93 -34.34
C MET A 255 -4.86 19.28 -33.97
N THR A 256 -5.64 18.83 -34.96
CA THR A 256 -6.87 18.07 -34.70
C THR A 256 -6.61 16.70 -34.09
N PHE A 257 -5.51 16.04 -34.47
CA PHE A 257 -5.14 14.76 -33.88
C PHE A 257 -4.73 14.92 -32.41
N LEU A 258 -3.87 15.92 -32.11
CA LEU A 258 -3.42 16.22 -30.75
C LEU A 258 -4.57 16.66 -29.84
N SER A 259 -5.56 17.42 -30.35
CA SER A 259 -6.73 17.80 -29.55
C SER A 259 -7.62 16.61 -29.21
N VAL A 260 -7.81 15.68 -30.14
CA VAL A 260 -8.52 14.41 -29.90
C VAL A 260 -7.75 13.59 -28.85
N TRP A 261 -6.44 13.39 -29.02
CA TRP A 261 -5.62 12.66 -28.05
C TRP A 261 -5.61 13.31 -26.66
N GLY A 262 -5.55 14.64 -26.57
CA GLY A 262 -5.60 15.34 -25.29
C GLY A 262 -6.92 15.13 -24.53
N VAL A 263 -8.05 15.03 -25.25
CA VAL A 263 -9.37 14.80 -24.64
C VAL A 263 -9.58 13.33 -24.28
N TYR A 264 -9.23 12.39 -25.17
CA TYR A 264 -9.48 10.95 -24.95
C TYR A 264 -8.39 10.27 -24.11
N GLY A 265 -7.14 10.70 -24.21
CA GLY A 265 -6.03 10.17 -23.41
C GLY A 265 -6.20 10.47 -21.92
N LEU A 266 -6.68 11.67 -21.58
CA LEU A 266 -6.99 12.04 -20.19
C LEU A 266 -8.13 11.19 -19.59
N GLN A 267 -9.06 10.74 -20.44
CA GLN A 267 -10.18 9.89 -20.02
C GLN A 267 -9.79 8.40 -19.88
N ALA A 268 -8.78 7.93 -20.61
CA ALA A 268 -8.28 6.56 -20.51
C ALA A 268 -7.53 6.32 -19.18
N ASP A 269 -6.71 7.28 -18.74
CA ASP A 269 -6.07 7.24 -17.40
C ASP A 269 -7.09 7.24 -16.26
N LEU A 270 -8.19 7.97 -16.43
CA LEU A 270 -9.32 7.94 -15.51
C LEU A 270 -10.05 6.61 -15.55
N ARG A 271 -9.91 5.76 -16.56
CA ARG A 271 -10.58 4.44 -16.66
C ARG A 271 -9.75 3.33 -16.04
N GLU A 272 -8.42 3.43 -16.02
CA GLU A 272 -7.52 2.55 -15.27
C GLU A 272 -7.88 2.53 -13.76
N THR A 273 -8.39 3.66 -13.21
CA THR A 273 -8.87 3.72 -11.81
C THR A 273 -10.20 2.99 -11.56
N TRP A 274 -10.99 2.66 -12.60
CA TRP A 274 -12.25 1.91 -12.48
C TRP A 274 -12.24 0.54 -13.18
N ALA A 275 -11.23 0.22 -14.00
CA ALA A 275 -11.14 -1.09 -14.64
C ALA A 275 -10.66 -2.18 -13.67
N GLU A 276 -9.79 -1.83 -12.71
CA GLU A 276 -9.43 -2.72 -11.60
C GLU A 276 -10.63 -3.10 -10.71
N SER A 277 -11.73 -2.32 -10.71
CA SER A 277 -12.92 -2.67 -9.93
C SER A 277 -13.93 -3.57 -10.66
N ILE A 278 -13.83 -3.74 -11.99
CA ILE A 278 -14.81 -4.50 -12.77
C ILE A 278 -14.24 -5.82 -13.32
N GLU A 279 -12.94 -5.91 -13.65
CA GLU A 279 -12.34 -7.16 -14.15
C GLU A 279 -12.12 -8.22 -13.06
N ALA A 280 -12.19 -7.86 -11.79
CA ALA A 280 -12.16 -8.81 -10.67
C ALA A 280 -13.42 -9.72 -10.59
N ASP A 281 -14.54 -9.31 -11.22
CA ASP A 281 -15.79 -10.09 -11.21
C ASP A 281 -15.89 -11.11 -12.36
N SER A 282 -15.04 -11.02 -13.40
CA SER A 282 -15.22 -11.81 -14.63
C SER A 282 -14.18 -12.93 -14.85
N ALA A 283 -13.13 -13.01 -14.04
CA ALA A 283 -12.08 -14.02 -14.17
C ALA A 283 -12.31 -15.30 -13.31
N VAL A 284 -13.57 -15.70 -13.09
CA VAL A 284 -13.89 -17.01 -12.50
C VAL A 284 -14.47 -17.91 -13.58
N GLN A 285 -13.59 -18.61 -14.31
CA GLN A 285 -13.84 -19.96 -14.84
C GLN A 285 -12.59 -20.53 -15.52
N ALA A 286 -11.62 -20.99 -14.72
CA ALA A 286 -10.70 -22.06 -15.13
C ALA A 286 -9.97 -22.69 -13.93
N SER A 287 -10.35 -23.94 -13.66
CA SER A 287 -9.60 -25.08 -13.09
C SER A 287 -8.85 -24.96 -11.76
N GLU A 288 -9.23 -25.89 -10.87
CA GLU A 288 -8.46 -26.44 -9.76
C GLU A 288 -7.08 -26.99 -10.22
N ASP A 289 -6.20 -27.09 -9.22
CA ASP A 289 -4.85 -27.65 -9.22
C ASP A 289 -3.68 -26.73 -9.63
N GLU A 290 -2.91 -26.34 -8.60
CA GLU A 290 -1.49 -25.97 -8.64
C GLU A 290 -1.12 -24.67 -9.37
N ALA A 291 -1.65 -23.54 -8.89
CA ALA A 291 -1.13 -22.21 -9.23
C ALA A 291 -0.25 -21.65 -8.10
N ALA A 292 1.03 -22.03 -8.13
CA ALA A 292 2.07 -21.30 -7.43
C ALA A 292 2.13 -19.85 -7.98
N ALA A 293 2.04 -18.88 -7.07
CA ALA A 293 2.22 -17.44 -7.32
C ALA A 293 1.41 -16.89 -8.50
N ILE A 294 0.10 -16.71 -8.30
CA ILE A 294 -0.66 -15.78 -9.13
C ILE A 294 -0.13 -14.38 -8.81
N ASP A 295 0.75 -13.90 -9.68
CA ASP A 295 1.08 -12.48 -9.81
C ASP A 295 -0.25 -11.72 -9.92
N ALA A 296 -0.63 -10.99 -8.87
CA ALA A 296 -1.88 -10.23 -8.75
C ALA A 296 -2.04 -9.14 -9.85
N PHE A 297 -1.06 -9.09 -10.75
CA PHE A 297 -0.82 -8.08 -11.75
C PHE A 297 -0.64 -8.66 -13.16
N ARG A 298 -0.82 -9.99 -13.35
CA ARG A 298 -0.66 -10.66 -14.66
C ARG A 298 -1.70 -10.22 -15.71
N GLY A 299 -2.69 -9.44 -15.32
CA GLY A 299 -3.73 -8.87 -16.18
C GLY A 299 -3.42 -7.49 -16.74
N SER A 300 -2.21 -7.20 -17.25
CA SER A 300 -1.98 -6.06 -18.16
C SER A 300 -0.54 -6.05 -18.70
N PRO A 301 -0.31 -6.52 -19.94
CA PRO A 301 0.15 -5.58 -20.97
C PRO A 301 -0.33 -5.90 -22.41
N ALA A 302 -1.34 -6.75 -22.61
CA ALA A 302 -1.77 -7.11 -23.97
C ALA A 302 -2.40 -5.95 -24.76
N TYR A 303 -2.94 -4.94 -24.07
CA TYR A 303 -3.60 -3.81 -24.74
C TYR A 303 -2.63 -2.71 -25.18
N PHE A 304 -1.52 -2.51 -24.47
CA PHE A 304 -0.50 -1.51 -24.82
C PHE A 304 0.26 -1.89 -26.10
N GLU A 305 0.59 -3.18 -26.27
CA GLU A 305 1.18 -3.72 -27.51
C GLU A 305 0.29 -3.50 -28.74
N ASN A 306 -1.03 -3.72 -28.60
CA ASN A 306 -1.99 -3.51 -29.69
C ASN A 306 -2.18 -2.01 -30.02
N TYR A 307 -2.10 -1.12 -29.02
CA TYR A 307 -2.19 0.33 -29.21
C TYR A 307 -0.93 0.93 -29.86
N VAL A 308 0.26 0.47 -29.48
CA VAL A 308 1.53 0.86 -30.10
C VAL A 308 1.62 0.35 -31.56
N SER A 309 1.06 -0.84 -31.83
CA SER A 309 0.94 -1.40 -33.19
C SER A 309 -0.02 -0.60 -34.08
N ALA A 310 -1.17 -0.17 -33.55
CA ALA A 310 -2.10 0.71 -34.26
C ALA A 310 -1.49 2.09 -34.56
N ALA A 311 -0.70 2.65 -33.61
CA ALA A 311 0.00 3.91 -33.79
C ALA A 311 1.12 3.84 -34.85
N ARG A 312 1.85 2.71 -34.93
CA ARG A 312 2.81 2.45 -36.01
C ARG A 312 2.13 2.37 -37.38
N SER A 313 0.92 1.83 -37.44
CA SER A 313 0.17 1.67 -38.68
C SER A 313 -0.31 3.00 -39.27
N VAL A 314 -0.70 3.96 -38.42
CA VAL A 314 -1.16 5.29 -38.87
C VAL A 314 -0.01 6.19 -39.34
N LEU A 315 1.18 6.05 -38.76
CA LEU A 315 2.37 6.80 -39.21
C LEU A 315 2.96 6.29 -40.53
N LEU A 316 2.72 5.03 -40.90
CA LEU A 316 3.17 4.48 -42.18
C LEU A 316 2.26 4.87 -43.36
N ILE A 317 1.01 5.26 -43.10
CA ILE A 317 0.04 5.66 -44.14
C ILE A 317 0.19 7.15 -44.52
N SER A 318 0.84 7.97 -43.69
CA SER A 318 1.03 9.41 -43.93
C SER A 318 2.35 9.78 -44.64
N VAL A 319 3.20 8.80 -44.95
CA VAL A 319 4.48 8.97 -45.68
C VAL A 319 4.42 8.40 -47.11
N ALA A 320 3.21 8.16 -47.64
CA ALA A 320 2.99 7.79 -49.04
C ALA A 320 2.24 8.89 -49.80
#